data_AF-A0A1F2K894-F1
#
_entry.id   AF-A0A1F2K894-F1
#
_cell.length_a   1.000
_cell.length_b   1.000
_cell.length_c   1.000
_cell.angle_alpha   90.00
_cell.angle_beta   90.00
_cell.angle_gamma   90.00
#
_symmetry.space_group_name_H-M   'P 1'
#
loop_
_entity.id
_entity.type
_entity.pdbx_description
1 polymer ?
#
loop_
_entity_poly.entity_id
_entity_poly.type
_entity_poly.pdbx_seq_one_letter_code
_entity_poly.pdbx_strand_id
1 'polypeptide(L)'
;MNSIPKIILSISLLALSAVSYGQQVISEQERQDVSRILNTLAADDMRGRSALTKDIEPAADFIAAEMKRIGLSPYAEQNYR
;
A
#
# COMPACT_ATOMS: atom_id res chain seq x y z
N MET A 1 9.18 -45.46 -24.19
CA MET A 1 9.00 -44.08 -23.67
C MET A 1 7.54 -43.75 -23.85
N ASN A 2 6.73 -43.92 -22.80
CA ASN A 2 5.28 -43.93 -22.92
C ASN A 2 4.77 -42.49 -23.04
N SER A 3 4.09 -42.18 -24.14
CA SER A 3 3.49 -40.88 -24.40
C SER A 3 2.41 -40.63 -23.36
N ILE A 4 2.58 -39.59 -22.54
CA ILE A 4 1.55 -39.15 -21.59
C ILE A 4 0.29 -38.81 -22.40
N PRO A 5 -0.90 -39.32 -22.02
CA PRO A 5 -2.14 -38.99 -22.70
C PRO A 5 -2.34 -37.48 -22.68
N LYS A 6 -2.64 -36.89 -23.85
CA LYS A 6 -2.87 -35.44 -24.00
C LYS A 6 -3.92 -34.92 -23.00
N ILE A 7 -4.89 -35.76 -22.65
CA ILE A 7 -5.92 -35.50 -21.65
C ILE A 7 -5.32 -35.20 -20.26
N ILE A 8 -4.31 -35.97 -19.82
CA ILE A 8 -3.65 -35.76 -18.53
C ILE A 8 -2.89 -34.43 -18.53
N LEU A 9 -2.26 -34.08 -19.64
CA LEU A 9 -1.57 -32.80 -19.80
C LEU A 9 -2.56 -31.63 -19.73
N SER A 10 -3.70 -31.72 -20.41
CA SER A 10 -4.74 -30.69 -20.41
C SER A 10 -5.39 -30.49 -19.04
N ILE A 11 -5.64 -31.57 -18.31
CA ILE A 11 -6.20 -31.51 -16.95
C ILE A 11 -5.19 -30.88 -15.98
N SER A 12 -3.92 -31.25 -16.08
CA SER A 12 -2.85 -30.66 -15.27
C SER A 12 -2.72 -29.14 -15.52
N LEU A 13 -2.79 -28.73 -16.79
CA LEU A 13 -2.74 -27.31 -17.16
C LEU A 13 -3.93 -26.50 -16.61
N LEU A 14 -5.14 -27.09 -16.61
CA LEU A 14 -6.35 -26.48 -16.07
C LEU A 14 -6.32 -26.40 -14.53
N ALA A 15 -5.74 -27.39 -13.85
CA ALA A 15 -5.56 -27.36 -12.41
C ALA A 15 -4.56 -26.28 -11.98
N LEU A 16 -3.51 -26.06 -12.79
CA LEU A 16 -2.48 -25.05 -12.51
C LEU A 16 -3.00 -23.61 -12.69
N SER A 17 -3.97 -23.38 -13.58
CA SER A 17 -4.56 -22.04 -13.74
C SER A 17 -5.50 -21.67 -12.59
N ALA A 18 -6.12 -22.65 -11.92
CA ALA A 18 -7.03 -22.42 -10.80
C ALA A 18 -6.35 -21.88 -9.52
N VAL A 19 -5.02 -22.04 -9.40
CA VAL A 19 -4.22 -21.55 -8.27
C VAL A 19 -3.43 -20.28 -8.59
N SER A 20 -3.67 -19.67 -9.75
CA SER A 20 -3.03 -18.41 -10.12
C SER A 20 -3.71 -17.25 -9.39
N TYR A 21 -2.95 -16.56 -8.53
CA TYR A 21 -3.35 -15.28 -7.95
C TYR A 21 -2.88 -14.16 -8.87
N GLY A 22 -3.80 -13.29 -9.29
CA GLY A 22 -3.47 -12.09 -10.06
C GLY A 22 -2.78 -11.02 -9.20
N GLN A 23 -2.18 -10.02 -9.85
CA GLN A 23 -1.67 -8.84 -9.14
C GLN A 23 -2.83 -8.12 -8.42
N GLN A 24 -2.59 -7.73 -7.18
CA GLN A 24 -3.52 -6.88 -6.44
C GLN A 24 -3.64 -5.55 -7.18
N VAL A 25 -4.81 -5.30 -7.76
CA VAL A 25 -5.08 -4.06 -8.48
C VAL A 25 -5.29 -2.96 -7.44
N ILE A 26 -4.47 -1.90 -7.51
CA ILE A 26 -4.70 -0.68 -6.73
C ILE A 26 -6.04 -0.10 -7.19
N SER A 27 -6.99 -0.04 -6.27
CA SER A 27 -8.30 0.55 -6.48
C SER A 27 -8.20 2.04 -6.80
N GLU A 28 -9.20 2.58 -7.48
CA GLU A 28 -9.25 4.02 -7.78
C GLU A 28 -9.25 4.86 -6.48
N GLN A 29 -9.90 4.35 -5.43
CA GLN A 29 -9.90 5.01 -4.12
C GLN A 29 -8.49 5.08 -3.51
N GLU A 30 -7.72 3.97 -3.55
CA GLU A 30 -6.33 3.98 -3.08
C GLU A 30 -5.47 4.96 -3.87
N ARG A 31 -5.70 5.11 -5.18
CA ARG A 31 -4.98 6.09 -6.01
C ARG A 31 -5.30 7.51 -5.59
N GLN A 32 -6.57 7.82 -5.33
CA GLN A 32 -7.01 9.14 -4.87
C GLN A 32 -6.43 9.46 -3.48
N ASP A 33 -6.45 8.50 -2.57
CA ASP A 33 -5.87 8.66 -1.23
C ASP A 33 -4.36 8.90 -1.29
N VAL A 34 -3.63 8.11 -2.07
CA VAL A 34 -2.18 8.31 -2.27
C VAL A 34 -1.90 9.68 -2.89
N SER A 35 -2.68 10.08 -3.91
CA SER A 35 -2.52 11.38 -4.55
C SER A 35 -2.73 12.53 -3.56
N ARG A 36 -3.79 12.49 -2.75
CA ARG A 36 -4.07 13.49 -1.70
C ARG A 36 -2.93 13.57 -0.70
N ILE A 37 -2.45 12.43 -0.19
CA ILE A 37 -1.35 12.37 0.78
C ILE A 37 -0.07 12.99 0.20
N LEU A 38 0.31 12.58 -1.01
CA LEU A 38 1.51 13.09 -1.68
C LEU A 38 1.42 14.60 -1.95
N ASN A 39 0.28 15.07 -2.47
CA ASN A 39 0.06 16.48 -2.75
C ASN A 39 0.07 17.32 -1.47
N THR A 40 -0.49 16.80 -0.38
CA THR A 40 -0.47 17.49 0.92
C THR A 40 0.96 17.58 1.45
N LEU A 41 1.71 16.48 1.45
CA LEU A 41 3.10 16.43 1.91
C LEU A 41 4.08 17.26 1.05
N ALA A 42 3.73 17.50 -0.22
CA ALA A 42 4.51 18.31 -1.15
C ALA A 42 4.11 19.79 -1.18
N ALA A 43 3.01 20.18 -0.51
CA ALA A 43 2.53 21.56 -0.49
C ALA A 43 3.47 22.47 0.31
N ASP A 44 3.54 23.74 -0.09
CA ASP A 44 4.37 24.76 0.59
C ASP A 44 3.98 24.93 2.08
N ASP A 45 2.70 24.71 2.42
CA ASP A 45 2.18 24.75 3.78
C ASP A 45 2.87 23.74 4.72
N MET A 46 3.44 22.65 4.17
CA MET A 46 4.22 21.70 4.96
C MET A 46 5.59 22.23 5.35
N ARG A 47 6.06 23.33 4.73
CA ARG A 47 7.33 24.04 4.98
C ARG A 47 8.60 23.20 4.80
N GLY A 48 8.47 21.89 4.56
CA GLY A 48 9.55 20.95 4.37
C GLY A 48 9.18 19.57 4.89
N ARG A 49 9.95 18.57 4.48
CA ARG A 49 9.84 17.18 4.97
C ARG A 49 11.19 16.57 5.28
N SER A 50 12.20 17.43 5.47
CA SER A 50 13.53 17.00 5.87
C SER A 50 13.47 16.57 7.32
N ALA A 51 13.88 15.33 7.60
CA ALA A 51 13.93 14.84 8.97
C ALA A 51 14.89 15.69 9.83
N LEU A 52 14.62 15.74 11.13
CA LEU A 52 15.46 16.40 12.13
C LEU A 52 15.62 17.93 11.94
N THR A 53 14.65 18.57 11.28
CA THR A 53 14.54 20.03 11.20
C THR A 53 13.24 20.50 11.84
N LYS A 54 13.16 21.77 12.25
CA LYS A 54 11.93 22.35 12.81
C LYS A 54 10.74 22.29 11.85
N ASP A 55 11.01 22.27 10.55
CA ASP A 55 9.97 22.29 9.52
C ASP A 55 9.38 20.90 9.26
N ILE A 56 9.86 19.84 9.91
CA ILE A 56 9.23 18.51 9.84
C ILE A 56 7.90 18.43 10.60
N GLU A 57 7.67 19.31 11.57
CA GLU A 57 6.53 19.24 12.49
C GLU A 57 5.17 19.17 11.78
N PRO A 58 4.86 20.00 10.76
CA PRO A 58 3.58 19.92 10.06
C PRO A 58 3.36 18.59 9.33
N ALA A 59 4.42 18.05 8.72
CA ALA A 59 4.36 16.77 8.02
C ALA A 59 4.17 15.60 8.99
N ALA A 60 4.85 15.64 10.15
CA ALA A 60 4.68 14.66 11.21
C ALA A 60 3.25 14.68 11.77
N ASP A 61 2.70 15.88 12.03
CA ASP A 61 1.32 16.06 12.48
C ASP A 61 0.30 15.50 11.48
N PHE A 62 0.50 15.78 10.19
CA PHE A 62 -0.36 15.26 9.13
C PHE A 62 -0.33 13.73 9.08
N ILE A 63 0.85 13.12 9.08
CA ILE A 63 0.99 11.65 9.05
C ILE A 63 0.36 11.01 10.29
N ALA A 64 0.58 11.58 11.49
CA ALA A 64 -0.04 11.12 12.73
C ALA A 64 -1.58 11.15 12.66
N ALA A 65 -2.16 12.19 12.07
CA ALA A 65 -3.60 12.28 11.85
C ALA A 65 -4.10 11.24 10.85
N GLU A 66 -3.36 10.95 9.78
CA GLU A 66 -3.69 9.90 8.81
C GLU A 66 -3.66 8.51 9.45
N MET A 67 -2.65 8.21 10.26
CA MET A 67 -2.55 6.93 10.98
C MET A 67 -3.75 6.73 11.92
N LYS A 68 -4.12 7.78 12.66
CA LYS A 68 -5.31 7.78 13.52
C LYS A 68 -6.59 7.57 12.70
N ARG A 69 -6.72 8.24 11.56
CA ARG A 69 -7.90 8.17 10.68
C ARG A 69 -8.15 6.74 10.17
N ILE A 70 -7.09 6.02 9.82
CA ILE A 70 -7.19 4.64 9.33
C ILE A 70 -7.25 3.59 10.45
N GLY A 71 -7.19 4.02 11.72
CA GLY A 71 -7.32 3.13 12.88
C GLY A 71 -6.10 2.24 13.12
N LEU A 72 -4.90 2.67 12.72
CA LEU A 72 -3.68 1.96 13.06
C LEU A 72 -3.48 1.92 14.58
N SER A 73 -2.90 0.85 15.11
CA SER A 73 -2.47 0.87 16.52
C SER A 73 -1.13 1.61 16.63
N PRO A 74 -0.99 2.55 17.58
CA PRO A 74 0.32 3.05 17.97
C PRO A 74 1.28 1.94 18.38
N TYR A 75 2.58 2.16 18.15
CA TYR A 75 3.62 1.16 18.42
C TYR A 75 4.01 1.08 19.90
N ALA A 76 4.25 2.23 20.55
CA ALA A 76 4.83 2.28 21.91
C ALA A 76 3.94 3.03 22.92
N GLU A 77 3.42 4.19 22.54
CA GLU A 77 2.63 5.06 23.41
C GLU A 77 1.22 5.26 22.87
N GLN A 78 0.30 5.84 23.65
CA GLN A 78 -1.06 6.17 23.18
C GLN A 78 -1.08 7.46 22.33
N ASN A 79 -0.10 7.61 21.45
CA ASN A 79 0.05 8.72 20.51
C ASN A 79 0.64 8.19 19.18
N TYR A 80 0.53 8.99 18.12
CA TYR A 80 1.11 8.68 16.81
C TYR A 80 2.31 9.59 16.48
N ARG A 81 2.85 10.30 17.48
CA ARG A 81 3.99 11.21 17.33
C ARG A 81 5.24 10.61 17.95
#